data_AF-C4QPM1-F1
#
_entry.id   AF-C4QPM1-F1
#
_cell.length_a   1.000
_cell.length_b   1.000
_cell.length_c   1.000
_cell.angle_alpha   90.00
_cell.angle_beta   90.00
_cell.angle_gamma   90.00
#
_symmetry.space_group_name_H-M   'P 1'
#
loop_
_entity.id
_entity.type
_entity.pdbx_description
1 polymer ?
#
loop_
_entity_poly.entity_id
_entity_poly.type
_entity_poly.pdbx_seq_one_letter_code
_entity_poly.pdbx_strand_id
1 'polypeptide(L)'
;MRYNFSPSLWILIYLFFVWNYKRFNCNDICKNPDLEHYENVIFENDTYRYSLHYYYSMRIQRNQPQPVSSERFNNKIDFRYEARPQFSISFYGSHVEEIDFHEDDGNTAYEFGRSYIGNTYNYIENYKKSDTAVLEEKELLGAKWTFSINVNGSEVTATMTTLMHPNGKLSFHYDNIPMEIEESRLQSKIVGIIRCEGGLKKPEISVPAKWIKSGSLVEFEVIGEICSQYNTSETCQKATTLTMTCFWCEKGKKCIESNDQNTHGLKVNDCRVEKSDVNDLNSSTTMEHSETTLGITEVQTTKTTEGNKQDKSHWYLYVVIPLVASLFLICIGCIIWRWLLRRKRSNG
;
A
#
# COMPACT_ATOMS: atom_id res chain seq x y z
N MET A 1 -37.15 -14.11 29.01
CA MET A 1 -37.04 -14.86 27.73
C MET A 1 -35.64 -15.44 27.62
N ARG A 2 -35.48 -16.76 27.56
CA ARG A 2 -34.20 -17.37 27.16
C ARG A 2 -34.23 -17.46 25.64
N TYR A 3 -33.47 -16.62 24.94
CA TYR A 3 -33.28 -16.76 23.50
C TYR A 3 -32.44 -18.01 23.25
N ASN A 4 -33.10 -19.11 22.88
CA ASN A 4 -32.42 -20.27 22.33
C ASN A 4 -32.07 -19.95 20.87
N PHE A 5 -30.88 -19.41 20.64
CA PHE A 5 -30.36 -19.33 19.28
C PHE A 5 -30.18 -20.76 18.74
N SER A 6 -30.70 -21.00 17.53
CA SER A 6 -30.45 -22.23 16.79
C SER A 6 -28.94 -22.45 16.62
N PRO A 7 -28.43 -23.70 16.68
CA PRO A 7 -27.02 -24.01 16.42
C PRO A 7 -26.49 -23.44 15.10
N SER A 8 -27.34 -23.32 14.07
CA SER A 8 -26.97 -22.68 12.80
C SER A 8 -26.66 -21.19 12.94
N LEU A 9 -27.36 -20.47 13.84
CA LEU A 9 -27.07 -19.09 14.17
C LEU A 9 -25.74 -18.97 14.91
N TRP A 10 -25.42 -19.91 15.81
CA TRP A 10 -24.11 -19.94 16.48
C TRP A 10 -22.95 -20.14 15.50
N ILE A 11 -23.12 -20.98 14.48
CA ILE A 11 -22.10 -21.19 13.45
C ILE A 11 -21.91 -19.93 12.61
N LEU A 12 -22.99 -19.26 12.19
CA LEU A 12 -22.89 -17.98 11.47
C LEU A 12 -22.23 -16.90 12.32
N ILE A 13 -22.60 -16.82 13.60
CA ILE A 13 -22.00 -15.91 14.58
C ILE A 13 -20.51 -16.23 14.75
N TYR A 14 -20.13 -17.50 14.88
CA TYR A 14 -18.73 -17.91 15.04
C TYR A 14 -17.91 -17.68 13.76
N LEU A 15 -18.46 -17.99 12.58
CA LEU A 15 -17.83 -17.68 11.29
C LEU A 15 -17.66 -16.17 11.12
N PHE A 16 -18.66 -15.38 11.51
CA PHE A 16 -18.56 -13.92 11.53
C PHE A 16 -17.43 -13.47 12.48
N PHE A 17 -17.34 -14.01 13.70
CA PHE A 17 -16.27 -13.68 14.64
C PHE A 17 -14.90 -14.12 14.13
N VAL A 18 -14.74 -15.35 13.64
CA VAL A 18 -13.46 -15.89 13.13
C VAL A 18 -13.03 -15.18 11.85
N TRP A 19 -13.96 -14.87 10.93
CA TRP A 19 -13.64 -14.11 9.72
C TRP A 19 -13.17 -12.71 10.10
N ASN A 20 -13.93 -11.99 10.93
CA ASN A 20 -13.52 -10.66 11.38
C ASN A 20 -12.18 -10.72 12.13
N TYR A 21 -11.99 -11.69 13.04
CA TYR A 21 -10.74 -11.91 13.77
C TYR A 21 -9.55 -12.15 12.83
N LYS A 22 -9.71 -13.02 11.83
CA LYS A 22 -8.66 -13.31 10.84
C LYS A 22 -8.38 -12.08 9.99
N ARG A 23 -9.40 -11.33 9.57
CA ARG A 23 -9.25 -10.09 8.78
C ARG A 23 -8.47 -9.02 9.55
N PHE A 24 -8.68 -8.87 10.87
CA PHE A 24 -7.95 -7.90 11.69
C PHE A 24 -6.48 -8.28 11.95
N ASN A 25 -6.17 -9.57 12.08
CA ASN A 25 -4.81 -10.06 12.31
C ASN A 25 -4.05 -10.48 11.03
N CYS A 26 -4.59 -10.16 9.84
CA CYS A 26 -3.98 -10.50 8.55
C CYS A 26 -2.74 -9.64 8.23
N ASN A 27 -2.69 -8.41 8.72
CA ASN A 27 -1.60 -7.50 8.37
C ASN A 27 -0.35 -7.88 9.17
N ASP A 28 0.76 -8.08 8.48
CA ASP A 28 2.05 -8.46 9.04
C ASP A 28 2.62 -7.41 10.01
N ILE A 29 2.30 -6.12 9.84
CA ILE A 29 2.60 -5.06 10.83
C ILE A 29 1.98 -5.32 12.22
N CYS A 30 0.87 -6.07 12.30
CA CYS A 30 0.28 -6.45 13.58
C CYS A 30 1.14 -7.47 14.34
N LYS A 31 1.95 -8.26 13.62
CA LYS A 31 2.89 -9.25 14.19
C LYS A 31 4.31 -8.71 14.29
N ASN A 32 4.67 -7.77 13.43
CA ASN A 32 5.97 -7.14 13.39
C ASN A 32 5.82 -5.60 13.49
N PRO A 33 5.80 -5.05 14.72
CA PRO A 33 5.60 -3.61 14.92
C PRO A 33 6.72 -2.76 14.32
N ASP A 34 7.91 -3.32 14.08
CA ASP A 34 9.02 -2.59 13.44
C ASP A 34 8.70 -2.17 12.00
N LEU A 35 7.72 -2.82 11.37
CA LEU A 35 7.22 -2.43 10.05
C LEU A 35 6.53 -1.05 10.06
N GLU A 36 6.07 -0.56 11.21
CA GLU A 36 5.40 0.73 11.33
C GLU A 36 6.28 1.91 10.89
N HIS A 37 7.59 1.81 11.11
CA HIS A 37 8.57 2.83 10.72
C HIS A 37 9.64 2.27 9.78
N TYR A 38 9.34 1.14 9.11
CA TYR A 38 10.30 0.51 8.22
C TYR A 38 10.59 1.41 7.02
N GLU A 39 11.87 1.76 6.88
CA GLU A 39 12.42 2.44 5.72
C GLU A 39 13.71 1.72 5.29
N ASN A 40 13.84 1.44 4.00
CA ASN A 40 15.07 0.98 3.39
C ASN A 40 15.40 1.81 2.15
N VAL A 41 16.40 2.69 2.26
CA VAL A 41 16.86 3.54 1.15
C VAL A 41 17.73 2.70 0.21
N ILE A 42 17.17 2.41 -0.96
CA ILE A 42 17.81 1.60 -1.99
C ILE A 42 18.80 2.44 -2.78
N PHE A 43 18.41 3.64 -3.15
CA PHE A 43 19.27 4.52 -3.92
C PHE A 43 19.01 5.96 -3.51
N GLU A 44 20.08 6.74 -3.41
CA GLU A 44 19.99 8.17 -3.18
C GLU A 44 21.20 8.86 -3.79
N ASN A 45 20.94 9.88 -4.61
CA ASN A 45 21.92 10.87 -5.07
C ASN A 45 21.27 12.27 -4.98
N ASP A 46 21.87 13.28 -5.61
CA ASP A 46 21.37 14.67 -5.51
C ASP A 46 20.05 14.93 -6.24
N THR A 47 19.70 14.10 -7.23
CA THR A 47 18.53 14.29 -8.10
C THR A 47 17.45 13.23 -7.95
N TYR A 48 17.78 12.11 -7.31
CA TYR A 48 16.97 10.91 -7.26
C TYR A 48 17.09 10.18 -5.93
N ARG A 49 15.95 9.74 -5.37
CA ARG A 49 15.91 8.84 -4.20
C ARG A 49 14.85 7.78 -4.41
N TYR A 50 15.19 6.53 -4.11
CA TYR A 50 14.27 5.41 -4.08
C TYR A 50 14.38 4.66 -2.76
N SER A 51 13.24 4.41 -2.12
CA SER A 51 13.17 3.75 -0.82
C SER A 51 11.96 2.81 -0.74
N LEU A 52 12.11 1.75 0.03
CA LEU A 52 11.05 0.80 0.33
C LEU A 52 10.54 1.02 1.74
N HIS A 53 9.23 1.06 1.88
CA HIS A 53 8.53 1.14 3.15
C HIS A 53 7.66 -0.09 3.35
N TYR A 54 6.84 -0.10 4.40
CA TYR A 54 5.98 -1.24 4.72
C TYR A 54 5.04 -1.63 3.56
N TYR A 55 4.23 -0.68 3.11
CA TYR A 55 3.18 -0.91 2.10
C TYR A 55 3.46 -0.23 0.75
N TYR A 56 4.37 0.74 0.75
CA TYR A 56 4.67 1.57 -0.41
C TYR A 56 6.17 1.56 -0.71
N SER A 57 6.54 1.72 -1.97
CA SER A 57 7.82 2.29 -2.35
C SER A 57 7.66 3.78 -2.56
N MET A 58 8.69 4.54 -2.24
CA MET A 58 8.74 5.99 -2.46
C MET A 58 9.87 6.31 -3.43
N ARG A 59 9.52 6.95 -4.54
CA ARG A 59 10.44 7.52 -5.53
C ARG A 59 10.39 9.03 -5.43
N ILE A 60 11.56 9.69 -5.43
CA ILE A 60 11.69 11.14 -5.47
C ILE A 60 12.57 11.52 -6.64
N GLN A 61 12.12 12.49 -7.44
CA GLN A 61 12.83 13.01 -8.61
C GLN A 61 12.87 14.54 -8.56
N ARG A 62 14.03 15.14 -8.86
CA ARG A 62 14.17 16.59 -9.07
C ARG A 62 13.80 17.00 -10.49
N ASN A 63 13.60 18.31 -10.67
CA ASN A 63 13.43 18.98 -11.96
C ASN A 63 12.30 18.38 -12.81
N GLN A 64 11.25 17.90 -12.15
CA GLN A 64 10.05 17.37 -12.79
C GLN A 64 9.05 18.51 -13.04
N PRO A 65 8.45 18.57 -14.24
CA PRO A 65 7.38 19.52 -14.51
C PRO A 65 6.15 19.20 -13.64
N GLN A 66 5.25 20.18 -13.52
CA GLN A 66 3.96 19.94 -12.88
C GLN A 66 3.22 18.80 -13.64
N PRO A 67 2.83 17.71 -12.97
CA PRO A 67 2.26 16.54 -13.64
C PRO A 67 0.88 16.82 -14.26
N VAL A 68 0.20 17.87 -13.78
CA VAL A 68 -1.14 18.25 -14.21
C VAL A 68 -1.23 19.78 -14.30
N SER A 69 -1.87 20.29 -15.35
CA SER A 69 -2.09 21.73 -15.49
C SER A 69 -2.89 22.30 -14.31
N SER A 70 -2.40 23.42 -13.77
CA SER A 70 -3.03 24.15 -12.67
C SER A 70 -4.49 24.56 -12.93
N GLU A 71 -4.89 24.74 -14.19
CA GLU A 71 -6.26 25.12 -14.59
C GLU A 71 -7.30 24.00 -14.37
N ARG A 72 -6.85 22.74 -14.30
CA ARG A 72 -7.74 21.59 -14.08
C ARG A 72 -8.25 21.52 -12.64
N PHE A 73 -7.57 22.17 -11.69
CA PHE A 73 -8.04 22.33 -10.31
C PHE A 73 -9.07 23.47 -10.24
N ASN A 74 -10.31 23.15 -10.60
CA ASN A 74 -11.40 24.13 -10.76
C ASN A 74 -12.34 24.22 -9.54
N ASN A 75 -12.33 23.22 -8.64
CA ASN A 75 -13.21 23.18 -7.48
C ASN A 75 -12.54 23.87 -6.28
N LYS A 76 -12.82 25.17 -6.07
CA LYS A 76 -12.34 25.88 -4.88
C LYS A 76 -13.10 25.44 -3.62
N ILE A 77 -12.41 25.46 -2.49
CA ILE A 77 -12.93 25.00 -1.20
C ILE A 77 -12.71 26.10 -0.16
N ASP A 78 -13.65 26.22 0.80
CA ASP A 78 -13.64 27.21 1.91
C ASP A 78 -13.63 26.53 3.31
N PHE A 79 -13.57 25.18 3.34
CA PHE A 79 -13.43 24.40 4.57
C PHE A 79 -13.09 22.92 4.28
N ARG A 80 -14.03 22.21 3.66
CA ARG A 80 -13.94 20.78 3.34
C ARG A 80 -14.59 20.48 2.00
N TYR A 81 -13.98 19.57 1.24
CA TYR A 81 -14.57 19.00 0.03
C TYR A 81 -14.58 17.49 0.13
N GLU A 82 -15.77 16.90 0.02
CA GLU A 82 -15.97 15.45 0.04
C GLU A 82 -15.98 14.93 -1.40
N ALA A 83 -15.04 14.06 -1.75
CA ALA A 83 -14.93 13.46 -3.07
C ALA A 83 -15.17 11.95 -2.99
N ARG A 84 -15.87 11.41 -3.99
CA ARG A 84 -16.01 9.96 -4.18
C ARG A 84 -15.30 9.54 -5.46
N PRO A 85 -14.12 8.88 -5.36
CA PRO A 85 -13.37 8.47 -6.53
C PRO A 85 -14.23 7.68 -7.52
N GLN A 86 -14.22 8.09 -8.79
CA GLN A 86 -14.91 7.36 -9.87
C GLN A 86 -14.15 6.11 -10.36
N PHE A 87 -13.04 5.80 -9.70
CA PHE A 87 -12.14 4.69 -9.95
C PHE A 87 -11.82 3.99 -8.64
N SER A 88 -11.44 2.71 -8.71
CA SER A 88 -11.06 1.95 -7.52
C SER A 88 -9.68 2.41 -7.03
N ILE A 89 -9.65 2.87 -5.79
CA ILE A 89 -8.42 3.22 -5.08
C ILE A 89 -8.37 2.51 -3.73
N SER A 90 -7.16 2.18 -3.31
CA SER A 90 -6.86 1.61 -2.00
C SER A 90 -5.76 2.40 -1.32
N PHE A 91 -5.88 2.58 -0.01
CA PHE A 91 -4.92 3.27 0.84
C PHE A 91 -4.50 2.34 1.98
N TYR A 92 -3.21 2.01 2.07
CA TYR A 92 -2.69 0.98 3.00
C TYR A 92 -3.51 -0.32 3.00
N GLY A 93 -3.87 -0.80 1.81
CA GLY A 93 -4.62 -2.05 1.60
C GLY A 93 -6.12 -1.98 1.91
N SER A 94 -6.62 -0.83 2.36
CA SER A 94 -8.05 -0.61 2.57
C SER A 94 -8.65 0.07 1.34
N HIS A 95 -9.81 -0.40 0.88
CA HIS A 95 -10.57 0.30 -0.16
C HIS A 95 -10.99 1.68 0.35
N VAL A 96 -10.93 2.68 -0.52
CA VAL A 96 -11.37 4.04 -0.22
C VAL A 96 -12.72 4.27 -0.89
N GLU A 97 -13.71 4.67 -0.09
CA GLU A 97 -15.04 5.04 -0.59
C GLU A 97 -15.21 6.55 -0.69
N GLU A 98 -14.57 7.30 0.21
CA GLU A 98 -14.68 8.75 0.31
C GLU A 98 -13.34 9.36 0.73
N ILE A 99 -13.09 10.57 0.23
CA ILE A 99 -11.88 11.34 0.46
C ILE A 99 -12.26 12.77 0.81
N ASP A 100 -11.73 13.26 1.92
CA ASP A 100 -11.98 14.61 2.40
C ASP A 100 -10.75 15.48 2.26
N PHE A 101 -10.87 16.56 1.50
CA PHE A 101 -9.84 17.58 1.38
C PHE A 101 -10.12 18.73 2.34
N HIS A 102 -9.13 19.11 3.14
CA HIS A 102 -9.20 20.21 4.08
C HIS A 102 -8.39 21.42 3.59
N GLU A 103 -8.87 22.63 3.88
CA GLU A 103 -8.24 23.87 3.42
C GLU A 103 -6.93 24.20 4.17
N ASP A 104 -6.91 24.06 5.49
CA ASP A 104 -5.96 24.76 6.38
C ASP A 104 -4.69 23.97 6.75
N ASP A 105 -4.52 22.74 6.29
CA ASP A 105 -3.45 21.86 6.80
C ASP A 105 -2.85 20.95 5.74
N GLY A 106 -3.16 21.19 4.45
CA GLY A 106 -2.71 20.33 3.36
C GLY A 106 -3.13 18.88 3.55
N ASN A 107 -4.17 18.65 4.34
CA ASN A 107 -4.57 17.34 4.80
C ASN A 107 -5.64 16.78 3.88
N THR A 108 -5.51 15.49 3.63
CA THR A 108 -6.53 14.71 2.97
C THR A 108 -6.81 13.48 3.80
N ALA A 109 -8.05 13.35 4.27
CA ALA A 109 -8.49 12.20 5.03
C ALA A 109 -9.15 11.17 4.11
N TYR A 110 -8.87 9.90 4.38
CA TYR A 110 -9.37 8.76 3.60
C TYR A 110 -10.32 7.97 4.47
N GLU A 111 -11.48 7.63 3.90
CA GLU A 111 -12.52 6.89 4.59
C GLU A 111 -12.99 5.66 3.82
N PHE A 112 -13.34 4.62 4.58
CA PHE A 112 -14.06 3.44 4.12
C PHE A 112 -15.36 3.33 4.90
N GLY A 113 -16.50 3.50 4.24
CA GLY A 113 -17.79 3.67 4.90
C GLY A 113 -17.81 4.91 5.78
N ARG A 114 -17.92 4.71 7.09
CA ARG A 114 -17.79 5.78 8.11
C ARG A 114 -16.57 5.56 9.02
N SER A 115 -15.58 4.83 8.52
CA SER A 115 -14.35 4.55 9.25
C SER A 115 -13.18 5.23 8.55
N TYR A 116 -12.52 6.06 9.34
CA TYR A 116 -11.27 6.69 9.03
C TYR A 116 -10.14 5.65 8.87
N ILE A 117 -9.44 5.69 7.72
CA ILE A 117 -8.36 4.73 7.37
C ILE A 117 -6.98 5.39 7.22
N GLY A 118 -6.89 6.72 7.26
CA GLY A 118 -5.63 7.45 7.37
C GLY A 118 -5.62 8.78 6.61
N ASN A 119 -4.46 9.44 6.55
CA ASN A 119 -4.27 10.77 5.96
C ASN A 119 -3.06 10.85 5.03
N THR A 120 -3.13 11.82 4.14
CA THR A 120 -1.94 12.44 3.55
C THR A 120 -1.84 13.87 4.01
N TYR A 121 -0.63 14.31 4.35
CA TYR A 121 -0.31 15.67 4.72
C TYR A 121 0.67 16.21 3.69
N ASN A 122 0.42 17.41 3.19
CA ASN A 122 1.30 18.08 2.23
C ASN A 122 1.20 19.60 2.40
N TYR A 123 1.87 20.12 3.42
CA TYR A 123 1.71 21.50 3.86
C TYR A 123 3.01 22.17 4.32
N ILE A 124 2.92 23.49 4.47
CA ILE A 124 3.98 24.34 5.00
C ILE A 124 3.50 24.92 6.32
N GLU A 125 4.26 24.79 7.41
CA GLU A 125 3.93 25.41 8.69
C GLU A 125 4.13 26.94 8.66
N ASN A 126 3.42 27.65 9.55
CA ASN A 126 3.52 29.11 9.73
C ASN A 126 3.22 29.92 8.45
N TYR A 127 2.25 29.46 7.66
CA TYR A 127 1.73 30.22 6.53
C TYR A 127 0.74 31.30 7.00
N LYS A 128 0.54 32.34 6.18
CA LYS A 128 -0.42 33.43 6.48
C LYS A 128 -1.82 33.11 6.00
N LYS A 129 -1.91 32.56 4.79
CA LYS A 129 -3.14 32.20 4.10
C LYS A 129 -2.88 30.99 3.19
N SER A 130 -3.84 30.09 3.09
CA SER A 130 -3.89 29.04 2.08
C SER A 130 -5.09 29.29 1.16
N ASP A 131 -4.98 28.82 -0.07
CA ASP A 131 -6.10 28.64 -0.99
C ASP A 131 -6.04 27.21 -1.52
N THR A 132 -7.17 26.50 -1.53
CA THR A 132 -7.23 25.10 -1.96
C THR A 132 -8.16 24.94 -3.15
N ALA A 133 -7.72 24.13 -4.11
CA ALA A 133 -8.53 23.72 -5.25
C ALA A 133 -8.41 22.22 -5.49
N VAL A 134 -9.53 21.57 -5.81
CA VAL A 134 -9.64 20.14 -6.10
C VAL A 134 -9.79 19.90 -7.60
N LEU A 135 -9.18 18.80 -8.02
CA LEU A 135 -9.30 18.16 -9.31
C LEU A 135 -10.06 16.85 -9.12
N GLU A 136 -11.24 16.71 -9.70
CA GLU A 136 -12.02 15.47 -9.63
C GLU A 136 -12.40 15.01 -11.04
N GLU A 137 -11.73 13.97 -11.51
CA GLU A 137 -11.93 13.38 -12.83
C GLU A 137 -12.09 11.86 -12.75
N LYS A 138 -12.47 11.25 -13.88
CA LYS A 138 -12.79 9.82 -13.98
C LYS A 138 -11.63 8.89 -13.58
N GLU A 139 -10.39 9.31 -13.83
CA GLU A 139 -9.18 8.49 -13.61
C GLU A 139 -8.11 9.24 -12.81
N LEU A 140 -8.47 10.38 -12.20
CA LEU A 140 -7.53 11.20 -11.46
C LEU A 140 -8.29 12.06 -10.45
N LEU A 141 -7.80 12.06 -9.22
CA LEU A 141 -8.32 12.90 -8.14
C LEU A 141 -7.14 13.59 -7.46
N GLY A 142 -7.32 14.80 -6.96
CA GLY A 142 -6.25 15.48 -6.23
C GLY A 142 -6.63 16.85 -5.73
N ALA A 143 -5.74 17.42 -4.95
CA ALA A 143 -5.87 18.77 -4.43
C ALA A 143 -4.55 19.52 -4.55
N LYS A 144 -4.69 20.83 -4.68
CA LYS A 144 -3.59 21.78 -4.78
C LYS A 144 -3.80 22.84 -3.71
N TRP A 145 -2.82 23.00 -2.85
CA TRP A 145 -2.77 24.05 -1.84
C TRP A 145 -1.74 25.09 -2.26
N THR A 146 -2.17 26.35 -2.29
CA THR A 146 -1.30 27.50 -2.53
C THR A 146 -1.18 28.27 -1.21
N PHE A 147 0.02 28.26 -0.63
CA PHE A 147 0.33 28.90 0.64
C PHE A 147 1.01 30.26 0.42
N SER A 148 0.45 31.31 1.00
CA SER A 148 1.14 32.59 1.17
C SER A 148 1.99 32.55 2.43
N ILE A 149 3.31 32.67 2.27
CA ILE A 149 4.28 32.61 3.37
C ILE A 149 5.16 33.86 3.38
N ASN A 150 5.63 34.28 4.57
CA ASN A 150 6.65 35.32 4.67
C ASN A 150 8.04 34.70 4.68
N VAL A 151 8.91 35.15 3.78
CA VAL A 151 10.32 34.80 3.73
C VAL A 151 11.13 36.09 3.64
N ASN A 152 12.00 36.33 4.63
CA ASN A 152 12.85 37.52 4.70
C ASN A 152 12.08 38.85 4.56
N GLY A 153 10.86 38.93 5.10
CA GLY A 153 10.02 40.13 5.04
C GLY A 153 9.13 40.22 3.79
N SER A 154 9.38 39.42 2.76
CA SER A 154 8.58 39.38 1.53
C SER A 154 7.53 38.28 1.58
N GLU A 155 6.36 38.55 1.03
CA GLU A 155 5.32 37.54 0.86
C GLU A 155 5.52 36.79 -0.45
N VAL A 156 5.59 35.46 -0.37
CA VAL A 156 5.80 34.56 -1.50
C VAL A 156 4.76 33.45 -1.47
N THR A 157 4.37 32.97 -2.65
CA THR A 157 3.41 31.88 -2.80
C THR A 157 4.13 30.58 -3.12
N ALA A 158 3.89 29.56 -2.30
CA ALA A 158 4.36 28.20 -2.53
C ALA A 158 3.17 27.30 -2.83
N THR A 159 3.32 26.32 -3.72
CA THR A 159 2.24 25.41 -4.08
C THR A 159 2.66 23.97 -3.83
N MET A 160 1.79 23.22 -3.16
CA MET A 160 1.94 21.79 -2.93
C MET A 160 0.72 21.07 -3.52
N THR A 161 0.97 20.07 -4.33
CA THR A 161 -0.07 19.31 -5.03
C THR A 161 -0.01 17.86 -4.58
N THR A 162 -1.18 17.28 -4.30
CA THR A 162 -1.36 15.84 -4.06
C THR A 162 -2.25 15.28 -5.15
N LEU A 163 -1.80 14.22 -5.82
CA LEU A 163 -2.56 13.50 -6.82
C LEU A 163 -2.73 12.03 -6.44
N MET A 164 -3.87 11.48 -6.80
CA MET A 164 -4.29 10.13 -6.54
C MET A 164 -4.71 9.47 -7.84
N HIS A 165 -4.07 8.35 -8.11
CA HIS A 165 -4.24 7.61 -9.35
C HIS A 165 -4.97 6.29 -9.10
N PRO A 166 -5.47 5.64 -10.16
CA PRO A 166 -5.91 4.26 -10.09
C PRO A 166 -4.83 3.36 -9.46
N ASN A 167 -5.27 2.27 -8.83
CA ASN A 167 -4.40 1.28 -8.17
C ASN A 167 -3.70 1.76 -6.88
N GLY A 168 -4.08 2.93 -6.33
CA GLY A 168 -3.53 3.39 -5.05
C GLY A 168 -2.19 4.12 -5.13
N LYS A 169 -1.71 4.45 -6.33
CA LYS A 169 -0.53 5.31 -6.50
C LYS A 169 -0.88 6.74 -6.09
N LEU A 170 0.01 7.35 -5.32
CA LEU A 170 -0.09 8.74 -4.87
C LEU A 170 1.12 9.52 -5.37
N SER A 171 0.96 10.81 -5.62
CA SER A 171 2.11 11.68 -5.86
C SER A 171 1.99 13.03 -5.18
N PHE A 172 3.13 13.54 -4.71
CA PHE A 172 3.28 14.92 -4.24
C PHE A 172 4.18 15.68 -5.21
N HIS A 173 3.78 16.89 -5.55
CA HIS A 173 4.57 17.80 -6.37
C HIS A 173 4.64 19.16 -5.71
N TYR A 174 5.80 19.81 -5.81
CA TYR A 174 6.08 21.07 -5.14
C TYR A 174 6.54 22.12 -6.14
N ASP A 175 5.90 23.29 -6.09
CA ASP A 175 6.17 24.43 -6.95
C ASP A 175 6.41 25.68 -6.12
N ASN A 176 7.36 26.50 -6.56
CA ASN A 176 7.70 27.79 -5.93
C ASN A 176 7.97 27.70 -4.41
N ILE A 177 8.54 26.58 -3.94
CA ILE A 177 9.08 26.46 -2.58
C ILE A 177 10.34 27.32 -2.48
N PRO A 178 10.36 28.36 -1.61
CA PRO A 178 11.54 29.22 -1.43
C PRO A 178 12.73 28.45 -0.87
N MET A 179 13.95 28.82 -1.25
CA MET A 179 15.15 28.12 -0.78
C MET A 179 15.52 28.46 0.66
N GLU A 180 15.12 29.64 1.13
CA GLU A 180 15.43 30.18 2.45
C GLU A 180 14.45 29.71 3.54
N ILE A 181 13.43 28.94 3.18
CA ILE A 181 12.50 28.39 4.17
C ILE A 181 13.19 27.31 5.01
N GLU A 182 12.95 27.33 6.32
CA GLU A 182 13.46 26.32 7.23
C GLU A 182 12.86 24.94 6.91
N GLU A 183 13.71 23.92 6.81
CA GLU A 183 13.29 22.54 6.51
C GLU A 183 12.25 22.00 7.52
N SER A 184 12.29 22.44 8.78
CA SER A 184 11.32 22.06 9.83
C SER A 184 9.89 22.43 9.47
N ARG A 185 9.69 23.49 8.66
CA ARG A 185 8.37 23.97 8.24
C ARG A 185 7.77 23.16 7.09
N LEU A 186 8.57 22.34 6.41
CA LEU A 186 8.13 21.60 5.22
C LEU A 186 7.71 20.19 5.64
N GLN A 187 6.41 19.89 5.52
CA GLN A 187 5.84 18.63 6.00
C GLN A 187 5.03 17.95 4.90
N SER A 188 5.54 16.82 4.40
CA SER A 188 4.81 15.98 3.46
C SER A 188 4.93 14.52 3.85
N LYS A 189 3.80 13.85 4.07
CA LYS A 189 3.78 12.46 4.53
C LYS A 189 2.46 11.75 4.24
N ILE A 190 2.51 10.43 4.26
CA ILE A 190 1.32 9.58 4.23
C ILE A 190 1.25 8.73 5.51
N VAL A 191 0.07 8.61 6.09
CA VAL A 191 -0.17 7.93 7.37
C VAL A 191 -1.35 6.99 7.24
N GLY A 192 -1.12 5.69 7.39
CA GLY A 192 -2.18 4.68 7.41
C GLY A 192 -2.73 4.46 8.82
N ILE A 193 -3.92 3.86 8.93
CA ILE A 193 -4.48 3.37 10.19
C ILE A 193 -4.88 1.91 10.02
N ILE A 194 -4.18 1.06 10.75
CA ILE A 194 -4.37 -0.39 10.71
C ILE A 194 -4.87 -0.85 12.08
N ARG A 195 -6.00 -1.56 12.10
CA ARG A 195 -6.58 -2.12 13.33
C ARG A 195 -5.95 -3.49 13.61
N CYS A 196 -5.24 -3.59 14.73
CA CYS A 196 -4.69 -4.85 15.24
C CYS A 196 -5.34 -5.20 16.60
N GLU A 197 -5.18 -6.44 17.06
CA GLU A 197 -5.69 -6.89 18.37
C GLU A 197 -5.13 -6.06 19.55
N GLY A 198 -3.86 -5.66 19.46
CA GLY A 198 -3.18 -4.84 20.47
C GLY A 198 -3.45 -3.33 20.38
N GLY A 199 -4.28 -2.88 19.43
CA GLY A 199 -4.57 -1.46 19.20
C GLY A 199 -4.37 -1.01 17.75
N LEU A 200 -4.31 0.30 17.55
CA LEU A 200 -4.10 0.89 16.23
C LEU A 200 -2.60 0.98 15.92
N LYS A 201 -2.24 0.56 14.71
CA LYS A 201 -0.93 0.79 14.09
C LYS A 201 -1.04 1.93 13.09
N LYS A 202 -0.06 2.83 13.10
CA LYS A 202 -0.04 4.04 12.28
C LYS A 202 1.25 4.10 11.45
N PRO A 203 1.40 3.25 10.42
CA PRO A 203 2.55 3.36 9.55
C PRO A 203 2.60 4.74 8.90
N GLU A 204 3.76 5.39 8.97
CA GLU A 204 3.98 6.74 8.47
C GLU A 204 5.17 6.74 7.51
N ILE A 205 5.02 7.39 6.36
CA ILE A 205 6.11 7.61 5.40
C ILE A 205 6.23 9.11 5.18
N SER A 206 7.34 9.66 5.64
CA SER A 206 7.64 11.09 5.56
C SER A 206 8.64 11.37 4.44
N VAL A 207 8.33 12.36 3.61
CA VAL A 207 9.26 12.89 2.62
C VAL A 207 10.32 13.68 3.38
N PRO A 208 11.62 13.34 3.25
CA PRO A 208 12.65 14.10 3.95
C PRO A 208 12.64 15.56 3.48
N ALA A 209 12.63 16.51 4.42
CA ALA A 209 12.43 17.93 4.12
C ALA A 209 13.39 18.49 3.05
N LYS A 210 14.66 18.05 3.05
CA LYS A 210 15.63 18.40 2.01
C LYS A 210 15.16 18.12 0.57
N TRP A 211 14.22 17.20 0.38
CA TRP A 211 13.64 16.84 -0.92
C TRP A 211 12.41 17.67 -1.29
N ILE A 212 11.77 18.35 -0.34
CA ILE A 212 10.62 19.24 -0.56
C ILE A 212 11.14 20.58 -1.11
N LYS A 213 11.41 20.65 -2.42
CA LYS A 213 11.78 21.88 -3.12
C LYS A 213 11.04 21.97 -4.46
N SER A 214 11.01 23.16 -5.03
CA SER A 214 10.44 23.42 -6.36
C SER A 214 10.91 22.42 -7.40
N GLY A 215 9.97 21.86 -8.16
CA GLY A 215 10.23 20.86 -9.20
C GLY A 215 10.53 19.46 -8.67
N SER A 216 10.38 19.18 -7.36
CA SER A 216 10.44 17.81 -6.85
C SER A 216 9.10 17.10 -7.06
N LEU A 217 9.14 15.87 -7.58
CA LEU A 217 8.03 14.94 -7.64
C LEU A 217 8.32 13.75 -6.72
N VAL A 218 7.39 13.44 -5.83
CA VAL A 218 7.40 12.24 -4.99
C VAL A 218 6.28 11.34 -5.47
N GLU A 219 6.58 10.07 -5.68
CA GLU A 219 5.61 9.05 -6.05
C GLU A 219 5.62 7.93 -5.02
N PHE A 220 4.45 7.61 -4.46
CA PHE A 220 4.22 6.45 -3.63
C PHE A 220 3.51 5.39 -4.45
N GLU A 221 4.14 4.22 -4.61
CA GLU A 221 3.58 3.09 -5.35
C GLU A 221 3.38 1.90 -4.41
N VAL A 222 2.21 1.25 -4.51
CA VAL A 222 1.90 0.09 -3.67
C VAL A 222 2.88 -1.05 -3.97
N ILE A 223 3.47 -1.63 -2.93
CA ILE A 223 4.25 -2.86 -3.03
C ILE A 223 3.29 -4.03 -2.94
N GLY A 224 3.17 -4.81 -4.01
CA GLY A 224 2.29 -5.97 -3.98
C GLY A 224 2.80 -7.10 -3.08
N GLU A 225 1.85 -7.79 -2.45
CA GLU A 225 2.12 -8.78 -1.41
C GLU A 225 2.61 -10.12 -1.97
N ILE A 226 2.25 -10.48 -3.20
CA ILE A 226 2.50 -11.80 -3.78
C ILE A 226 3.98 -12.02 -4.02
N CYS A 227 4.69 -11.06 -4.62
CA CYS A 227 6.13 -11.21 -4.79
C CYS A 227 6.87 -11.02 -3.45
N SER A 228 6.35 -10.18 -2.55
CA SER A 228 7.03 -9.84 -1.29
C SER A 228 7.30 -11.05 -0.37
N GLN A 229 6.52 -12.13 -0.51
CA GLN A 229 6.70 -13.37 0.26
C GLN A 229 7.97 -14.15 -0.08
N TYR A 230 8.57 -13.91 -1.26
CA TYR A 230 9.78 -14.62 -1.69
C TYR A 230 11.03 -13.90 -1.18
N ASN A 231 11.81 -14.61 -0.37
CA ASN A 231 12.96 -14.05 0.36
C ASN A 231 14.32 -14.38 -0.28
N THR A 232 14.34 -15.00 -1.46
CA THR A 232 15.57 -15.25 -2.22
C THR A 232 15.42 -14.81 -3.67
N SER A 233 16.53 -14.37 -4.29
CA SER A 233 16.56 -13.98 -5.71
C SER A 233 16.04 -15.10 -6.63
N GLU A 234 16.45 -16.34 -6.38
CA GLU A 234 16.04 -17.50 -7.18
C GLU A 234 14.53 -17.76 -7.10
N THR A 235 13.95 -17.74 -5.89
CA THR A 235 12.51 -17.98 -5.73
C THR A 235 11.68 -16.82 -6.25
N CYS A 236 12.16 -15.59 -6.08
CA CYS A 236 11.55 -14.38 -6.62
C CYS A 236 11.44 -14.41 -8.15
N GLN A 237 12.53 -14.69 -8.85
CA GLN A 237 12.52 -14.73 -10.33
C GLN A 237 11.60 -15.82 -10.87
N LYS A 238 11.52 -16.98 -10.19
CA LYS A 238 10.65 -18.10 -10.55
C LYS A 238 9.17 -17.84 -10.29
N ALA A 239 8.81 -16.85 -9.47
CA ALA A 239 7.43 -16.54 -9.12
C ALA A 239 6.68 -15.71 -10.18
N THR A 240 7.39 -15.22 -11.20
CA THR A 240 6.79 -14.47 -12.31
C THR A 240 5.70 -15.30 -13.01
N THR A 241 4.55 -14.68 -13.24
CA THR A 241 3.40 -15.25 -13.94
C THR A 241 3.07 -14.40 -15.18
N LEU A 242 2.08 -14.83 -15.97
CA LEU A 242 1.64 -14.06 -17.15
C LEU A 242 1.07 -12.68 -16.82
N THR A 243 0.56 -12.47 -15.60
CA THR A 243 -0.11 -11.24 -15.18
C THR A 243 0.70 -10.40 -14.19
N MET A 244 1.82 -10.93 -13.69
CA MET A 244 2.61 -10.32 -12.63
C MET A 244 4.07 -10.68 -12.81
N THR A 245 4.93 -9.67 -12.87
CA THR A 245 6.38 -9.87 -12.92
C THR A 245 7.00 -9.63 -11.55
N CYS A 246 7.71 -10.63 -11.04
CA CYS A 246 8.50 -10.52 -9.83
C CYS A 246 9.96 -10.28 -10.20
N PHE A 247 10.60 -9.32 -9.54
CA PHE A 247 12.05 -9.14 -9.67
C PHE A 247 12.69 -8.88 -8.30
N TRP A 248 13.96 -9.28 -8.19
CA TRP A 248 14.72 -9.19 -6.96
C TRP A 248 15.43 -7.83 -6.86
N CYS A 249 15.23 -7.13 -5.75
CA CYS A 249 15.93 -5.90 -5.41
C CYS A 249 17.13 -6.22 -4.53
N GLU A 250 18.34 -6.22 -5.09
CA GLU A 250 19.54 -6.73 -4.42
C GLU A 250 19.87 -5.96 -3.13
N LYS A 251 19.92 -4.62 -3.22
CA LYS A 251 20.18 -3.76 -2.06
C LYS A 251 19.01 -3.75 -1.08
N GLY A 252 17.79 -3.94 -1.57
CA GLY A 252 16.59 -4.04 -0.75
C GLY A 252 16.44 -5.37 -0.03
N LYS A 253 17.11 -6.43 -0.53
CA LYS A 253 16.90 -7.84 -0.17
C LYS A 253 15.41 -8.22 -0.14
N LYS A 254 14.66 -7.70 -1.11
CA LYS A 254 13.21 -7.88 -1.24
C LYS A 254 12.86 -8.23 -2.67
N CYS A 255 11.85 -9.08 -2.82
CA CYS A 255 11.21 -9.33 -4.09
C CYS A 255 10.04 -8.36 -4.28
N ILE A 256 9.98 -7.69 -5.43
CA ILE A 256 9.01 -6.62 -5.70
C ILE A 256 8.18 -6.96 -6.93
N GLU A 257 6.90 -6.60 -6.86
CA GLU A 257 5.97 -6.67 -7.98
C GLU A 257 6.18 -5.53 -8.99
N SER A 258 6.18 -5.90 -10.26
CA SER A 258 6.09 -4.99 -11.39
C SER A 258 4.94 -5.45 -12.28
N ASN A 259 3.77 -4.86 -12.03
CA ASN A 259 2.55 -5.15 -12.77
C ASN A 259 2.33 -4.17 -13.92
N ASP A 260 2.88 -2.95 -13.84
CA ASP A 260 2.83 -1.96 -14.92
C ASP A 260 4.07 -2.10 -15.82
N GLN A 261 3.84 -2.40 -17.10
CA GLN A 261 4.90 -2.49 -18.11
C GLN A 261 5.64 -1.16 -18.27
N ASN A 262 4.98 -0.02 -18.06
CA ASN A 262 5.59 1.30 -18.15
C ASN A 262 6.57 1.57 -17.00
N THR A 263 6.30 1.02 -15.81
CA THR A 263 7.18 1.18 -14.64
C THR A 263 8.16 0.02 -14.47
N HIS A 264 8.02 -1.07 -15.23
CA HIS A 264 8.90 -2.23 -15.11
C HIS A 264 10.37 -1.89 -15.28
N GLY A 265 10.73 -1.23 -16.38
CA GLY A 265 12.11 -0.81 -16.63
C GLY A 265 12.63 0.13 -15.54
N LEU A 266 11.79 1.06 -15.07
CA LEU A 266 12.14 2.00 -14.01
C LEU A 266 12.42 1.28 -12.69
N LYS A 267 11.50 0.42 -12.23
CA LYS A 267 11.67 -0.34 -10.98
C LYS A 267 12.90 -1.24 -10.99
N VAL A 268 13.16 -1.89 -12.12
CA VAL A 268 14.36 -2.72 -12.29
C VAL A 268 15.62 -1.86 -12.17
N ASN A 269 15.66 -0.69 -12.81
CA ASN A 269 16.79 0.22 -12.69
C ASN A 269 16.97 0.78 -11.27
N ASP A 270 15.87 1.11 -10.59
CA ASP A 270 15.87 1.62 -9.22
C ASP A 270 16.45 0.65 -8.18
N CYS A 271 16.40 -0.64 -8.50
CA CYS A 271 16.90 -1.73 -7.67
C CYS A 271 18.24 -2.31 -8.14
N ARG A 272 18.70 -1.96 -9.34
CA ARG A 272 20.01 -2.36 -9.84
C ARG A 272 21.08 -1.52 -9.16
N VAL A 273 22.13 -2.20 -8.69
CA VAL A 273 23.38 -1.54 -8.35
C VAL A 273 24.07 -1.26 -9.68
N GLU A 274 24.27 0.02 -10.03
CA GLU A 274 25.26 0.34 -11.06
C GLU A 274 26.56 -0.30 -10.61
N LYS A 275 27.08 -1.26 -11.39
CA LYS A 275 28.47 -1.69 -11.20
C LYS A 275 29.28 -0.43 -11.40
N SER A 276 29.87 0.09 -10.34
CA SER A 276 30.96 1.04 -10.49
C SER A 276 31.96 0.37 -11.42
N ASP A 277 32.20 0.93 -12.60
CA ASP A 277 33.31 0.54 -13.48
C ASP A 277 34.63 0.88 -12.77
N VAL A 278 34.92 0.15 -11.69
CA VAL A 278 36.23 0.09 -11.08
C VAL A 278 36.96 -0.97 -11.88
N ASN A 279 37.63 -0.49 -12.92
CA ASN A 279 38.76 -1.09 -13.62
C ASN A 279 39.28 -2.40 -13.00
N ASP A 280 38.75 -3.53 -13.46
CA ASP A 280 39.57 -4.71 -13.69
C ASP A 280 39.80 -4.79 -15.22
N LEU A 281 40.74 -3.95 -15.67
CA LEU A 281 41.56 -4.30 -16.81
C LEU A 281 42.23 -5.64 -16.52
N ASN A 282 41.63 -6.74 -17.00
CA ASN A 282 42.31 -7.91 -17.58
C ASN A 282 41.36 -9.12 -17.57
N SER A 283 40.71 -9.38 -18.69
CA SER A 283 40.90 -10.64 -19.42
C SER A 283 40.05 -10.56 -20.67
N SER A 284 40.74 -10.55 -21.81
CA SER A 284 40.14 -10.49 -23.12
C SER A 284 39.35 -11.75 -23.46
N THR A 285 38.49 -11.60 -24.48
CA THR A 285 38.04 -12.63 -25.44
C THR A 285 37.21 -13.79 -24.90
N THR A 286 35.90 -13.73 -25.15
CA THR A 286 35.21 -14.46 -26.24
C THR A 286 33.72 -14.45 -25.91
N MET A 287 32.97 -13.53 -26.52
CA MET A 287 31.50 -13.61 -26.57
C MET A 287 31.14 -14.34 -27.86
N GLU A 288 31.13 -15.67 -27.80
CA GLU A 288 30.53 -16.46 -28.87
C GLU A 288 29.01 -16.40 -28.70
N HIS A 289 28.38 -15.78 -29.69
CA HIS A 289 26.96 -15.59 -29.83
C HIS A 289 26.27 -16.96 -29.91
N SER A 290 25.62 -17.40 -28.83
CA SER A 290 24.71 -18.54 -28.87
C SER A 290 23.28 -18.04 -28.67
N GLU A 291 22.61 -17.79 -29.78
CA GLU A 291 21.15 -17.77 -29.90
C GLU A 291 20.60 -19.11 -29.36
N THR A 292 20.31 -19.18 -28.08
CA THR A 292 19.58 -20.33 -27.54
C THR A 292 18.10 -20.07 -27.79
N THR A 293 17.64 -20.66 -28.88
CA THR A 293 16.23 -20.86 -29.23
C THR A 293 15.41 -21.20 -27.98
N LEU A 294 14.35 -20.44 -27.74
CA LEU A 294 13.33 -20.65 -26.71
C LEU A 294 12.67 -22.03 -26.87
N GLY A 295 13.34 -23.07 -26.37
CA GLY A 295 12.76 -24.38 -26.11
C GLY A 295 11.99 -24.31 -24.80
N ILE A 296 10.70 -23.99 -24.88
CA ILE A 296 9.74 -24.16 -23.79
C ILE A 296 9.62 -25.67 -23.55
N THR A 297 10.48 -26.22 -22.70
CA THR A 297 10.26 -27.55 -22.14
C THR A 297 9.47 -27.35 -20.86
N GLU A 298 8.17 -27.67 -20.91
CA GLU A 298 7.34 -27.88 -19.73
C GLU A 298 7.98 -28.99 -18.87
N VAL A 299 8.89 -28.61 -17.98
CA VAL A 299 9.33 -29.51 -16.91
C VAL A 299 8.31 -29.40 -15.80
N GLN A 300 7.24 -30.19 -15.95
CA GLN A 300 6.66 -30.88 -14.82
C GLN A 300 7.80 -31.56 -14.06
N THR A 301 7.99 -31.24 -12.78
CA THR A 301 8.12 -32.21 -11.69
C THR A 301 8.33 -31.46 -10.38
N THR A 302 7.33 -31.61 -9.51
CA THR A 302 7.35 -31.54 -8.05
C THR A 302 8.72 -31.35 -7.40
N LYS A 303 9.01 -30.11 -6.96
CA LYS A 303 9.83 -29.88 -5.76
C LYS A 303 8.96 -29.13 -4.77
N THR A 304 8.41 -29.89 -3.84
CA THR A 304 7.74 -29.43 -2.63
C THR A 304 8.77 -28.70 -1.78
N THR A 305 8.94 -27.40 -1.97
CA THR A 305 9.75 -26.58 -1.06
C THR A 305 9.04 -26.57 0.29
N GLU A 306 9.73 -27.11 1.30
CA GLU A 306 9.26 -27.34 2.67
C GLU A 306 9.14 -26.06 3.51
N GLY A 307 9.06 -24.88 2.88
CA GLY A 307 8.71 -23.62 3.53
C GLY A 307 7.19 -23.42 3.48
N ASN A 308 6.58 -23.21 4.64
CA ASN A 308 5.13 -22.98 4.92
C ASN A 308 4.40 -24.13 5.63
N LYS A 309 5.13 -25.08 6.24
CA LYS A 309 4.53 -26.06 7.19
C LYS A 309 3.85 -25.36 8.39
N GLN A 310 4.36 -24.20 8.84
CA GLN A 310 3.79 -23.47 9.97
C GLN A 310 2.45 -22.79 9.62
N ASP A 311 2.34 -22.07 8.50
CA ASP A 311 1.10 -21.39 8.14
C ASP A 311 -0.04 -22.36 7.75
N LYS A 312 0.29 -23.48 7.09
CA LYS A 312 -0.71 -24.54 6.79
C LYS A 312 -1.19 -25.26 8.06
N SER A 313 -0.31 -25.46 9.05
CA SER A 313 -0.67 -26.03 10.35
C SER A 313 -1.69 -25.16 11.08
N HIS A 314 -1.44 -23.85 11.14
CA HIS A 314 -2.39 -22.91 11.75
C HIS A 314 -3.71 -22.83 10.98
N TRP A 315 -3.68 -22.86 9.64
CA TRP A 315 -4.91 -22.95 8.84
C TRP A 315 -5.77 -24.15 9.22
N TYR A 316 -5.16 -25.34 9.35
CA TYR A 316 -5.89 -26.56 9.68
C TYR A 316 -6.51 -26.49 11.08
N LEU A 317 -5.73 -26.03 12.07
CA LEU A 317 -6.20 -25.88 13.46
C LEU A 317 -7.38 -24.90 13.59
N TYR A 318 -7.34 -23.75 12.90
CA TYR A 318 -8.34 -22.69 13.06
C TYR A 318 -9.53 -22.77 12.10
N VAL A 319 -9.40 -23.44 10.95
CA VAL A 319 -10.49 -23.55 9.96
C VAL A 319 -11.14 -24.93 10.01
N VAL A 320 -10.35 -26.01 9.99
CA VAL A 320 -10.88 -27.36 9.82
C VAL A 320 -11.50 -27.88 11.12
N ILE A 321 -10.85 -27.68 12.27
CA ILE A 321 -11.38 -28.16 13.55
C ILE A 321 -12.75 -27.53 13.89
N PRO A 322 -12.96 -26.20 13.77
CA PRO A 322 -14.28 -25.62 14.00
C PRO A 322 -15.34 -26.08 13.00
N LEU A 323 -14.97 -26.26 11.72
CA LEU A 323 -15.86 -26.82 10.69
C LEU A 323 -16.32 -28.23 11.05
N VAL A 324 -15.39 -29.09 11.44
CA VAL A 324 -15.68 -30.46 11.87
C VAL A 324 -16.52 -30.47 13.15
N ALA A 325 -16.19 -29.65 14.14
CA ALA A 325 -16.98 -29.50 15.36
C ALA A 325 -18.41 -29.01 15.06
N SER A 326 -18.58 -28.09 14.12
CA SER A 326 -19.88 -27.58 13.69
C SER A 326 -20.73 -28.67 13.03
N LEU A 327 -20.12 -29.52 12.20
CA LEU A 327 -20.77 -30.68 11.59
C LEU A 327 -21.23 -31.68 12.66
N PHE A 328 -20.40 -31.97 13.66
CA PHE A 328 -20.78 -32.85 14.77
C PHE A 328 -21.95 -32.29 15.58
N LEU A 329 -21.94 -30.98 15.89
CA LEU A 329 -23.05 -30.34 16.61
C LEU A 329 -24.35 -30.34 15.80
N ILE A 330 -24.29 -30.11 14.48
CA ILE A 330 -25.44 -30.24 13.58
C ILE A 330 -25.95 -31.67 13.58
N CYS A 331 -25.07 -32.66 13.45
CA CYS A 331 -25.45 -34.08 13.46
C CYS A 331 -26.12 -34.49 14.77
N ILE A 332 -25.56 -34.09 15.92
CA ILE A 332 -26.14 -34.35 17.24
C ILE A 332 -27.51 -33.66 17.36
N GLY A 333 -27.62 -32.40 16.93
CA GLY A 333 -28.89 -31.67 16.90
C GLY A 333 -29.95 -32.36 16.04
N CYS A 334 -29.57 -32.84 14.84
CA CYS A 334 -30.44 -33.61 13.95
C CYS A 334 -30.88 -34.94 14.56
N ILE A 335 -29.99 -35.64 15.28
CA ILE A 335 -30.31 -36.89 15.96
C ILE A 335 -31.30 -36.64 17.09
N ILE A 336 -31.05 -35.64 17.95
CA ILE A 336 -31.95 -35.26 19.05
C ILE A 336 -33.30 -34.81 18.52
N TRP A 337 -33.33 -34.00 17.46
CA TRP A 337 -34.55 -33.55 16.80
C TRP A 337 -35.36 -34.71 16.23
N ARG A 338 -34.72 -35.64 15.51
CA ARG A 338 -35.37 -36.87 15.02
C ARG A 338 -35.91 -37.72 16.17
N TRP A 339 -35.18 -37.78 17.28
CA TRP A 339 -35.59 -38.55 18.45
C TRP A 339 -36.81 -37.94 19.15
N LEU A 340 -36.84 -36.61 19.29
CA LEU A 340 -37.98 -35.87 19.84
C LEU A 340 -39.23 -35.95 18.93
N LEU A 341 -39.06 -35.88 17.61
CA LEU A 341 -40.15 -36.09 16.65
C LEU A 341 -40.75 -37.50 16.75
N ARG A 342 -39.91 -38.53 16.90
CA ARG A 342 -40.39 -39.91 17.12
C ARG A 342 -41.17 -40.04 18.43
N ARG A 343 -40.73 -39.39 19.51
CA ARG A 343 -41.47 -39.39 20.79
C ARG A 343 -42.84 -38.71 20.68
N LYS A 344 -42.95 -37.57 19.98
CA LYS A 344 -44.25 -36.91 19.78
C LYS A 344 -45.23 -37.78 18.98
N ARG A 345 -44.77 -38.57 18.01
CA ARG A 345 -45.61 -39.52 17.26
C ARG A 345 -46.02 -40.77 18.03
N SER A 346 -45.36 -41.09 19.15
CA SER A 346 -45.69 -42.26 19.96
C SER A 346 -46.65 -41.94 21.12
N ASN A 347 -46.81 -40.65 21.46
CA ASN A 347 -47.64 -40.19 22.57
C ASN A 347 -48.92 -39.46 22.11
N GLY A 348 -49.24 -39.50 20.81
CA GLY A 348 -50.54 -39.12 20.26
C GLY A 348 -50.99 -40.25 19.35
#